data_AF-A0A967APJ5-F1
#
_entry.id   AF-A0A967APJ5-F1
#
_cell.length_a   1.000
_cell.length_b   1.000
_cell.length_c   1.000
_cell.angle_alpha   90.00
_cell.angle_beta   90.00
_cell.angle_gamma   90.00
#
_symmetry.space_group_name_H-M   'P 1'
#
loop_
_entity.id
_entity.type
_entity.pdbx_description
1 polymer ?
#
loop_
_entity_poly.entity_id
_entity_poly.type
_entity_poly.pdbx_seq_one_letter_code
_entity_poly.pdbx_strand_id
1 'polypeptide(L)'
;MQSEISPFAFESWAFWTGVVAVGVTAAGALLGCLLFWFSSKVNCLKDERGLAEETQARTPAETLSYVQQSANRTGKGAVAFTAAGAMLGCLSWWFSFTDRDMKEKARMRFESDYAARMKAAENDLIKSRRETTKALADVAAAKERTGKLEIEAASLRERVAREEDLIKAAEAQSEKAKKETARVRKSTAKALADLAAANERAAQAESALMKVKERRVISDQQRTRLHHALKPIQKGPVKIIAVLGDEEAGKFAKEVASILKDAGWIDIHVNRGVFSGGIDGFEIRVRDRQKVPVFALQMARAFDSIGLDPSLVHDPSVAEGTMEIIIGSESDSG
;
A
#
# COMPACT_ATOMS: atom_id res chain seq x y z
N MET A 1 -42.03 12.93 36.43
CA MET A 1 -42.97 13.81 37.15
C MET A 1 -43.39 13.10 38.42
N GLN A 2 -42.65 13.31 39.51
CA GLN A 2 -43.07 12.96 40.87
C GLN A 2 -43.19 14.28 41.61
N SER A 3 -44.37 14.58 42.14
CA SER A 3 -44.67 15.80 42.88
C SER A 3 -44.09 15.69 44.29
N GLU A 4 -43.05 16.47 44.57
CA GLU A 4 -42.53 16.67 45.92
C GLU A 4 -43.53 17.49 46.74
N ILE A 5 -44.12 16.86 47.76
CA ILE A 5 -44.92 17.55 48.78
C ILE A 5 -43.93 18.24 49.71
N SER A 6 -43.98 19.58 49.77
CA SER A 6 -43.04 20.36 50.55
C SER A 6 -43.24 20.14 52.07
N PRO A 7 -42.16 19.93 52.83
CA PRO A 7 -42.23 19.66 54.28
C PRO A 7 -42.80 20.83 55.10
N PHE A 8 -43.01 22.01 54.50
CA PHE A 8 -43.61 23.18 55.14
C PHE A 8 -45.11 23.03 55.46
N ALA A 9 -45.85 22.16 54.77
CA ALA A 9 -47.29 22.01 54.99
C ALA A 9 -47.63 21.31 56.33
N PHE A 10 -46.70 20.51 56.87
CA PHE A 10 -46.94 19.74 58.10
C PHE A 10 -46.69 20.54 59.39
N GLU A 11 -45.73 21.48 59.37
CA GLU A 11 -45.43 22.32 60.54
C GLU A 11 -46.53 23.36 60.81
N SER A 12 -47.19 23.87 59.76
CA SER A 12 -48.31 24.80 59.91
C SER A 12 -49.51 24.17 60.62
N TRP A 13 -49.83 22.91 60.29
CA TRP A 13 -50.98 22.21 60.86
C TRP A 13 -50.79 21.89 62.36
N ALA A 14 -49.56 21.52 62.76
CA ALA A 14 -49.22 21.31 64.17
C ALA A 14 -49.27 22.61 65.00
N PHE A 15 -48.88 23.75 64.42
CA PHE A 15 -48.96 25.04 65.11
C PHE A 15 -50.42 25.48 65.35
N TRP A 16 -51.30 25.36 64.35
CA TRP A 16 -52.71 25.77 64.48
C TRP A 16 -53.50 24.89 65.46
N THR A 17 -53.22 23.58 65.53
CA THR A 17 -53.87 22.69 66.50
C THR A 17 -53.45 22.99 67.95
N GLY A 18 -52.19 23.38 68.17
CA GLY A 18 -51.71 23.84 69.48
C GLY A 18 -52.38 25.14 69.95
N VAL A 19 -52.53 26.12 69.06
CA VAL A 19 -53.20 27.40 69.36
C VAL A 19 -54.68 27.20 69.71
N VAL A 20 -55.38 26.31 69.00
CA VAL A 20 -56.80 25.98 69.30
C VAL A 20 -56.93 25.26 70.64
N ALA A 21 -56.03 24.35 70.98
CA ALA A 21 -56.06 23.64 72.26
C ALA A 21 -55.87 24.56 73.48
N VAL A 22 -54.95 25.54 73.39
CA VAL A 22 -54.74 26.57 74.43
C VAL A 22 -55.94 27.53 74.51
N GLY A 23 -56.53 27.89 73.37
CA GLY A 23 -57.72 28.74 73.32
C GLY A 23 -58.93 28.09 74.00
N VAL A 24 -59.18 26.79 73.77
CA VAL A 24 -60.31 26.05 74.36
C VAL A 24 -60.14 25.86 75.88
N THR A 25 -58.92 25.63 76.36
CA THR A 25 -58.66 25.52 77.81
C THR A 25 -58.79 26.86 78.53
N ALA A 26 -58.31 27.96 77.93
CA ALA A 26 -58.49 29.30 78.48
C ALA A 26 -59.98 29.73 78.49
N ALA A 27 -60.73 29.41 77.43
CA ALA A 27 -62.17 29.67 77.37
C ALA A 27 -62.95 28.85 78.42
N GLY A 28 -62.58 27.58 78.64
CA GLY A 28 -63.17 26.74 79.69
C GLY A 28 -62.92 27.27 81.10
N ALA A 29 -61.70 27.75 81.38
CA ALA A 29 -61.36 28.38 82.66
C ALA A 29 -62.15 29.69 82.89
N LEU A 30 -62.30 30.52 81.84
CA LEU A 30 -63.10 31.74 81.92
C LEU A 30 -64.60 31.44 82.12
N LEU A 31 -65.14 30.42 81.47
CA LEU A 31 -66.54 30.00 81.67
C LEU A 31 -66.77 29.44 83.09
N GLY A 32 -65.81 28.67 83.62
CA GLY A 32 -65.85 28.18 85.00
C GLY A 32 -65.80 29.31 86.04
N CYS A 33 -64.92 30.30 85.84
CA CYS A 33 -64.87 31.50 86.67
C CYS A 33 -66.16 32.33 86.58
N LEU A 34 -66.76 32.46 85.39
CA LEU A 34 -68.05 33.15 85.21
C LEU A 34 -69.20 32.43 85.92
N LEU A 35 -69.27 31.10 85.85
CA LEU A 35 -70.29 30.30 86.56
C LEU A 35 -70.09 30.34 88.09
N PHE A 36 -68.86 30.33 88.58
CA PHE A 36 -68.55 30.49 90.00
C PHE A 36 -68.91 31.90 90.50
N TRP A 37 -68.62 32.93 89.70
CA TRP A 37 -68.99 34.32 90.00
C TRP A 37 -70.51 34.52 90.02
N PHE A 38 -71.25 33.91 89.07
CA PHE A 38 -72.72 33.94 89.05
C PHE A 38 -73.33 33.21 90.26
N SER A 39 -72.79 32.05 90.63
CA SER A 39 -73.23 31.28 91.80
C SER A 39 -72.98 32.04 93.12
N SER A 40 -71.85 32.74 93.24
CA SER A 40 -71.53 33.60 94.38
C SER A 40 -72.48 34.80 94.48
N LYS A 41 -72.80 35.46 93.36
CA LYS A 41 -73.75 36.59 93.34
C LYS A 41 -75.19 36.20 93.64
N VAL A 42 -75.64 35.01 93.21
CA VAL A 42 -77.00 34.51 93.50
C VAL A 42 -77.18 34.18 94.99
N ASN A 43 -76.12 33.75 95.67
CA ASN A 43 -76.16 33.51 97.12
C ASN A 43 -76.04 34.80 97.94
N CYS A 44 -75.28 35.81 97.50
CA CYS A 44 -75.26 37.12 98.18
C CYS A 44 -76.58 37.90 98.05
N LEU A 45 -77.37 37.69 96.98
CA LEU A 45 -78.68 38.34 96.83
C LEU A 45 -79.80 37.70 97.67
N LYS A 46 -79.51 36.62 98.39
CA LYS A 46 -80.50 35.85 99.15
C LYS A 46 -80.54 36.16 100.66
N ASP A 47 -79.57 36.90 101.19
CA ASP A 47 -79.46 37.20 102.64
C ASP A 47 -79.74 38.67 103.01
N GLU A 48 -80.28 39.49 102.10
CA GLU A 48 -80.56 40.93 102.36
C GLU A 48 -81.98 41.40 102.02
N ARG A 49 -82.98 40.53 102.12
CA ARG A 49 -84.38 40.96 102.27
C ARG A 49 -85.08 40.19 103.37
N GLY A 50 -84.88 40.67 104.59
CA GLY A 50 -85.84 40.49 105.66
C GLY A 50 -87.06 41.39 105.45
N LEU A 51 -88.16 40.90 106.04
CA LEU A 51 -89.32 41.61 106.58
C LEU A 51 -90.61 41.72 105.76
N ALA A 52 -91.65 41.25 106.46
CA ALA A 52 -93.10 41.45 106.34
C ALA A 52 -93.75 40.75 105.14
N GLU A 53 -94.83 39.99 105.28
CA GLU A 53 -95.88 39.85 106.30
C GLU A 53 -96.59 38.52 105.88
N GLU A 54 -96.85 37.55 106.77
CA GLU A 54 -98.14 37.38 107.48
C GLU A 54 -99.37 37.31 106.53
N THR A 55 -100.31 36.38 106.57
CA THR A 55 -100.63 35.24 107.45
C THR A 55 -101.86 34.57 106.80
N GLN A 56 -101.90 33.24 106.65
CA GLN A 56 -103.08 32.36 106.83
C GLN A 56 -102.76 30.97 106.26
N ALA A 57 -102.34 30.00 107.06
CA ALA A 57 -103.09 29.22 108.06
C ALA A 57 -103.93 28.08 107.48
N ARG A 58 -103.63 26.87 108.00
CA ARG A 58 -104.31 25.57 107.92
C ARG A 58 -103.94 24.67 106.72
N THR A 59 -103.61 23.39 106.89
CA THR A 59 -103.48 22.55 108.10
C THR A 59 -102.65 21.29 107.78
N PRO A 60 -102.06 20.66 108.82
CA PRO A 60 -101.01 19.66 108.73
C PRO A 60 -101.51 18.22 108.98
N ALA A 61 -100.71 17.25 108.52
CA ALA A 61 -100.72 15.79 108.70
C ALA A 61 -100.74 15.17 107.29
N GLU A 62 -99.61 14.86 106.66
CA GLU A 62 -98.71 13.76 107.04
C GLU A 62 -97.25 14.12 106.69
N THR A 63 -96.63 14.92 107.56
CA THR A 63 -95.17 15.07 107.66
C THR A 63 -94.63 13.94 108.52
N LEU A 64 -94.09 12.86 107.93
CA LEU A 64 -93.09 11.97 108.57
C LEU A 64 -92.61 10.80 107.66
N SER A 65 -92.39 11.01 106.36
CA SER A 65 -91.81 9.95 105.50
C SER A 65 -90.80 10.39 104.43
N TYR A 66 -90.46 11.69 104.32
CA TYR A 66 -89.68 12.21 103.18
C TYR A 66 -88.34 12.88 103.48
N VAL A 67 -87.91 12.94 104.75
CA VAL A 67 -86.62 13.56 105.15
C VAL A 67 -85.49 12.54 105.37
N GLN A 68 -85.79 11.23 105.29
CA GLN A 68 -84.79 10.16 105.44
C GLN A 68 -84.26 9.60 104.09
N GLN A 69 -84.69 10.14 102.95
CA GLN A 69 -84.28 9.68 101.61
C GLN A 69 -83.43 10.69 100.80
N SER A 70 -83.15 11.89 101.34
CA SER A 70 -82.33 12.92 100.67
C SER A 70 -80.85 12.93 101.11
N ALA A 71 -80.49 12.33 102.25
CA ALA A 71 -79.11 12.20 102.72
C ALA A 71 -78.26 11.17 101.92
N ASN A 72 -78.89 10.33 101.09
CA ASN A 72 -78.20 9.30 100.30
C ASN A 72 -77.92 9.71 98.83
N ARG A 73 -78.28 10.94 98.42
CA ARG A 73 -77.99 11.49 97.07
C ARG A 73 -76.87 12.53 97.05
N THR A 74 -76.66 13.29 98.13
CA THR A 74 -75.56 14.28 98.25
C THR A 74 -74.21 13.66 98.56
N GLY A 75 -74.16 12.52 99.27
CA GLY A 75 -72.92 11.75 99.45
C GLY A 75 -72.38 11.12 98.17
N LYS A 76 -73.26 10.77 97.22
CA LYS A 76 -72.84 10.21 95.92
C LYS A 76 -72.32 11.28 94.95
N GLY A 77 -72.81 12.52 95.04
CA GLY A 77 -72.33 13.64 94.22
C GLY A 77 -70.92 14.13 94.60
N ALA A 78 -70.62 14.20 95.90
CA ALA A 78 -69.30 14.60 96.38
C ALA A 78 -68.21 13.57 96.01
N VAL A 79 -68.50 12.26 96.10
CA VAL A 79 -67.58 11.20 95.65
C VAL A 79 -67.38 11.24 94.14
N ALA A 80 -68.43 11.54 93.35
CA ALA A 80 -68.32 11.66 91.90
C ALA A 80 -67.45 12.86 91.45
N PHE A 81 -67.52 14.01 92.15
CA PHE A 81 -66.71 15.18 91.82
C PHE A 81 -65.25 15.05 92.23
N THR A 82 -64.94 14.44 93.38
CA THR A 82 -63.56 14.15 93.76
C THR A 82 -62.94 13.08 92.86
N ALA A 83 -63.73 12.09 92.44
CA ALA A 83 -63.31 11.12 91.43
C ALA A 83 -63.06 11.79 90.07
N ALA A 84 -63.91 12.72 89.63
CA ALA A 84 -63.70 13.46 88.39
C ALA A 84 -62.48 14.40 88.44
N GLY A 85 -62.26 15.08 89.57
CA GLY A 85 -61.07 15.90 89.80
C GLY A 85 -59.77 15.10 89.85
N ALA A 86 -59.79 13.92 90.49
CA ALA A 86 -58.69 12.97 90.45
C ALA A 86 -58.46 12.43 89.03
N MET A 87 -59.51 12.12 88.26
CA MET A 87 -59.38 11.71 86.85
C MET A 87 -58.80 12.83 85.98
N LEU A 88 -59.19 14.09 86.18
CA LEU A 88 -58.66 15.23 85.42
C LEU A 88 -57.20 15.55 85.81
N GLY A 89 -56.85 15.42 87.10
CA GLY A 89 -55.46 15.51 87.55
C GLY A 89 -54.59 14.38 87.01
N CYS A 90 -55.10 13.15 87.01
CA CYS A 90 -54.47 12.01 86.37
C CYS A 90 -54.37 12.19 84.85
N LEU A 91 -55.36 12.79 84.18
CA LEU A 91 -55.32 13.10 82.75
C LEU A 91 -54.31 14.21 82.42
N SER A 92 -54.19 15.26 83.24
CA SER A 92 -53.20 16.32 83.06
C SER A 92 -51.77 15.82 83.30
N TRP A 93 -51.58 15.00 84.34
CA TRP A 93 -50.33 14.33 84.61
C TRP A 93 -49.99 13.31 83.50
N TRP A 94 -50.97 12.56 83.03
CA TRP A 94 -50.87 11.68 81.87
C TRP A 94 -50.49 12.46 80.61
N PHE A 95 -51.14 13.61 80.33
CA PHE A 95 -50.82 14.46 79.19
C PHE A 95 -49.41 15.03 79.26
N SER A 96 -48.97 15.49 80.44
CA SER A 96 -47.59 15.98 80.65
C SER A 96 -46.55 14.86 80.55
N PHE A 97 -46.89 13.66 81.00
CA PHE A 97 -46.06 12.47 80.85
C PHE A 97 -45.99 12.03 79.38
N THR A 98 -47.11 12.07 78.65
CA THR A 98 -47.15 11.80 77.21
C THR A 98 -46.49 12.89 76.39
N ASP A 99 -46.49 14.15 76.81
CA ASP A 99 -45.80 15.25 76.11
C ASP A 99 -44.27 15.11 76.26
N ARG A 100 -43.78 14.71 77.43
CA ARG A 100 -42.36 14.36 77.62
C ARG A 100 -41.96 13.15 76.78
N ASP A 101 -42.75 12.09 76.80
CA ASP A 101 -42.52 10.90 75.98
C ASP A 101 -42.61 11.18 74.46
N MET A 102 -43.54 12.05 74.04
CA MET A 102 -43.68 12.48 72.64
C MET A 102 -42.52 13.38 72.20
N LYS A 103 -42.02 14.27 73.06
CA LYS A 103 -40.84 15.10 72.78
C LYS A 103 -39.57 14.26 72.68
N GLU A 104 -39.37 13.28 73.55
CA GLU A 104 -38.24 12.36 73.47
C GLU A 104 -38.34 11.48 72.21
N LYS A 105 -39.52 10.95 71.88
CA LYS A 105 -39.75 10.21 70.63
C LYS A 105 -39.54 11.07 69.39
N ALA A 106 -39.97 12.33 69.39
CA ALA A 106 -39.78 13.27 68.29
C ALA A 106 -38.30 13.64 68.12
N ARG A 107 -37.57 13.89 69.22
CA ARG A 107 -36.13 14.14 69.20
C ARG A 107 -35.37 12.92 68.67
N MET A 108 -35.69 11.71 69.14
CA MET A 108 -35.06 10.49 68.63
C MET A 108 -35.34 10.25 67.15
N ARG A 109 -36.56 10.50 66.66
CA ARG A 109 -36.89 10.41 65.23
C ARG A 109 -36.12 11.44 64.41
N PHE A 110 -36.02 12.67 64.89
CA PHE A 110 -35.27 13.72 64.22
C PHE A 110 -33.77 13.39 64.18
N GLU A 111 -33.19 12.94 65.30
CA GLU A 111 -31.80 12.50 65.37
C GLU A 111 -31.54 11.28 64.48
N SER A 112 -32.46 10.30 64.43
CA SER A 112 -32.35 9.14 63.54
C SER A 112 -32.47 9.52 62.07
N ASP A 113 -33.42 10.41 61.73
CA ASP A 113 -33.63 10.88 60.36
C ASP A 113 -32.47 11.75 59.90
N TYR A 114 -31.94 12.61 60.77
CA TYR A 114 -30.77 13.42 60.49
C TYR A 114 -29.54 12.54 60.32
N ALA A 115 -29.32 11.56 61.21
CA ALA A 115 -28.22 10.60 61.07
C ALA A 115 -28.37 9.76 59.79
N ALA A 116 -29.59 9.36 59.42
CA ALA A 116 -29.85 8.63 58.18
C ALA A 116 -29.57 9.49 56.94
N ARG A 117 -29.98 10.77 56.94
CA ARG A 117 -29.69 11.72 55.86
C ARG A 117 -28.20 12.03 55.75
N MET A 118 -27.50 12.20 56.86
CA MET A 118 -26.05 12.40 56.85
C MET A 118 -25.30 11.17 56.31
N LYS A 119 -25.70 9.96 56.73
CA LYS A 119 -25.15 8.71 56.16
C LYS A 119 -25.47 8.56 54.67
N ALA A 120 -26.67 8.94 54.23
CA ALA A 120 -27.03 8.92 52.82
C ALA A 120 -26.17 9.91 52.01
N ALA A 121 -26.02 11.14 52.49
CA ALA A 121 -25.17 12.16 51.87
C ALA A 121 -23.69 11.74 51.83
N GLU A 122 -23.18 11.10 52.89
CA GLU A 122 -21.82 10.54 52.91
C GLU A 122 -21.65 9.42 51.88
N ASN A 123 -22.63 8.50 51.79
CA ASN A 123 -22.62 7.44 50.79
C ASN A 123 -22.69 7.98 49.36
N ASP A 124 -23.49 9.00 49.11
CA ASP A 124 -23.57 9.68 47.80
C ASP A 124 -22.26 10.39 47.47
N LEU A 125 -21.61 11.02 48.46
CA LEU A 125 -20.30 11.63 48.28
C LEU A 125 -19.23 10.57 47.99
N ILE A 126 -19.25 9.43 48.67
CA ILE A 126 -18.35 8.30 48.38
C ILE A 126 -18.61 7.75 46.98
N LYS A 127 -19.88 7.61 46.58
CA LYS A 127 -20.26 7.15 45.25
C LYS A 127 -19.78 8.12 44.17
N SER A 128 -20.03 9.41 44.35
CA SER A 128 -19.57 10.45 43.42
C SER A 128 -18.04 10.46 43.30
N ARG A 129 -17.29 10.31 44.40
CA ARG A 129 -15.83 10.13 44.38
C ARG A 129 -15.40 8.88 43.61
N ARG A 130 -16.08 7.75 43.78
CA ARG A 130 -15.79 6.53 43.01
C ARG A 130 -16.02 6.76 41.52
N GLU A 131 -17.10 7.44 41.15
CA GLU A 131 -17.39 7.76 39.75
C GLU A 131 -16.37 8.75 39.16
N THR A 132 -15.95 9.78 39.90
CA THR A 132 -14.91 10.70 39.44
C THR A 132 -13.55 10.03 39.32
N THR A 133 -13.16 9.15 40.27
CA THR A 133 -11.92 8.37 40.14
C THR A 133 -11.95 7.42 38.95
N LYS A 134 -13.10 6.78 38.66
CA LYS A 134 -13.28 5.96 37.46
C LYS A 134 -13.17 6.81 36.18
N ALA A 135 -13.85 7.95 36.13
CA ALA A 135 -13.79 8.85 34.98
C ALA A 135 -12.36 9.38 34.75
N LEU A 136 -11.63 9.73 35.82
CA LEU A 136 -10.22 10.14 35.71
C LEU A 136 -9.31 8.99 35.22
N ALA A 137 -9.57 7.76 35.67
CA ALA A 137 -8.84 6.58 35.18
C ALA A 137 -9.13 6.32 33.70
N ASP A 138 -10.38 6.44 33.26
CA ASP A 138 -10.78 6.28 31.86
C ASP A 138 -10.17 7.37 30.97
N VAL A 139 -10.12 8.63 31.44
CA VAL A 139 -9.45 9.74 30.75
C VAL A 139 -7.94 9.49 30.64
N ALA A 140 -7.29 8.99 31.70
CA ALA A 140 -5.88 8.64 31.67
C ALA A 140 -5.60 7.51 30.66
N ALA A 141 -6.43 6.46 30.65
CA ALA A 141 -6.32 5.36 29.70
C ALA A 141 -6.58 5.82 28.25
N ALA A 142 -7.54 6.72 28.03
CA ALA A 142 -7.79 7.31 26.72
C ALA A 142 -6.59 8.13 26.24
N LYS A 143 -5.97 8.93 27.12
CA LYS A 143 -4.77 9.72 26.81
C LYS A 143 -3.57 8.84 26.45
N GLU A 144 -3.41 7.70 27.13
CA GLU A 144 -2.35 6.74 26.77
C GLU A 144 -2.59 6.14 25.37
N ARG A 145 -3.84 5.79 25.03
CA ARG A 145 -4.20 5.29 23.70
C ARG A 145 -4.00 6.33 22.61
N THR A 146 -4.36 7.60 22.84
CA THR A 146 -4.11 8.66 21.86
C THR A 146 -2.61 8.87 21.65
N GLY A 147 -1.81 8.83 22.71
CA GLY A 147 -0.34 8.90 22.59
C GLY A 147 0.26 7.75 21.77
N LYS A 148 -0.23 6.51 21.95
CA LYS A 148 0.21 5.36 21.13
C LYS A 148 -0.18 5.53 19.66
N LEU A 149 -1.40 5.97 19.39
CA LEU A 149 -1.87 6.21 18.01
C LEU A 149 -1.12 7.35 17.32
N GLU A 150 -0.73 8.40 18.06
CA GLU A 150 0.10 9.49 17.52
C GLU A 150 1.50 9.00 17.12
N ILE A 151 2.13 8.15 17.94
CA ILE A 151 3.43 7.53 17.63
C ILE A 151 3.30 6.60 16.42
N GLU A 152 2.27 5.77 16.37
CA GLU A 152 2.01 4.89 15.23
C GLU A 152 1.78 5.70 13.94
N ALA A 153 0.97 6.76 14.00
CA ALA A 153 0.75 7.66 12.86
C ALA A 153 2.03 8.36 12.40
N ALA A 154 2.89 8.79 13.32
CA ALA A 154 4.20 9.36 12.99
C ALA A 154 5.10 8.31 12.29
N SER A 155 5.15 7.08 12.81
CA SER A 155 5.95 6.00 12.22
C SER A 155 5.48 5.61 10.82
N LEU A 156 4.16 5.62 10.58
CA LEU A 156 3.58 5.35 9.26
C LEU A 156 3.94 6.45 8.25
N ARG A 157 3.91 7.73 8.67
CA ARG A 157 4.35 8.85 7.82
C ARG A 157 5.82 8.72 7.43
N GLU A 158 6.68 8.33 8.37
CA GLU A 158 8.11 8.07 8.07
C GLU A 158 8.30 6.91 7.09
N ARG A 159 7.52 5.83 7.23
CA ARG A 159 7.55 4.70 6.30
C ARG A 159 7.09 5.11 4.89
N VAL A 160 6.00 5.84 4.78
CA VAL A 160 5.49 6.35 3.49
C VAL A 160 6.53 7.26 2.83
N ALA A 161 7.15 8.18 3.57
CA ALA A 161 8.20 9.03 3.04
C ALA A 161 9.40 8.22 2.49
N ARG A 162 9.84 7.17 3.21
CA ARG A 162 10.90 6.27 2.74
C ARG A 162 10.50 5.50 1.47
N GLU A 163 9.26 5.02 1.41
CA GLU A 163 8.76 4.31 0.23
C GLU A 163 8.66 5.23 -0.99
N GLU A 164 8.20 6.48 -0.81
CA GLU A 164 8.19 7.49 -1.87
C GLU A 164 9.60 7.79 -2.41
N ASP A 165 10.61 7.88 -1.53
CA ASP A 165 12.01 8.08 -1.94
C ASP A 165 12.57 6.87 -2.70
N LEU A 166 12.22 5.65 -2.27
CA LEU A 166 12.58 4.42 -2.99
C LEU A 166 11.91 4.34 -4.37
N ILE A 167 10.65 4.75 -4.47
CA ILE A 167 9.93 4.80 -5.76
C ILE A 167 10.61 5.81 -6.70
N LYS A 168 10.91 7.02 -6.23
CA LYS A 168 11.64 8.03 -7.03
C LYS A 168 13.01 7.53 -7.48
N ALA A 169 13.74 6.83 -6.60
CA ALA A 169 15.03 6.24 -6.94
C ALA A 169 14.89 5.13 -8.00
N ALA A 170 13.87 4.27 -7.88
CA ALA A 170 13.58 3.22 -8.84
C ALA A 170 13.16 3.77 -10.21
N GLU A 171 12.34 4.83 -10.24
CA GLU A 171 11.98 5.55 -11.47
C GLU A 171 13.21 6.15 -12.16
N ALA A 172 14.10 6.80 -11.39
CA ALA A 172 15.34 7.35 -11.93
C ALA A 172 16.27 6.26 -12.50
N GLN A 173 16.33 5.08 -11.86
CA GLN A 173 17.07 3.92 -12.39
C GLN A 173 16.43 3.36 -13.66
N SER A 174 15.10 3.23 -13.70
CA SER A 174 14.35 2.78 -14.88
C SER A 174 14.59 3.70 -16.08
N GLU A 175 14.55 5.02 -15.88
CA GLU A 175 14.84 5.99 -16.95
C GLU A 175 16.30 5.92 -17.43
N LYS A 176 17.26 5.69 -16.54
CA LYS A 176 18.66 5.44 -16.93
C LYS A 176 18.77 4.16 -17.77
N ALA A 177 18.14 3.07 -17.35
CA ALA A 177 18.15 1.80 -18.07
C ALA A 177 17.48 1.93 -19.46
N LYS A 178 16.39 2.70 -19.59
CA LYS A 178 15.76 3.00 -20.88
C LYS A 178 16.70 3.78 -21.81
N LYS A 179 17.46 4.75 -21.28
CA LYS A 179 18.46 5.50 -22.07
C LYS A 179 19.62 4.60 -22.51
N GLU A 180 20.12 3.75 -21.62
CA GLU A 180 21.17 2.77 -21.91
C GLU A 180 20.73 1.80 -23.02
N THR A 181 19.53 1.21 -22.89
CA THR A 181 18.98 0.28 -23.88
C THR A 181 18.73 0.94 -25.24
N ALA A 182 18.28 2.20 -25.27
CA ALA A 182 18.17 2.96 -26.51
C ALA A 182 19.54 3.20 -27.18
N ARG A 183 20.57 3.50 -26.38
CA ARG A 183 21.95 3.67 -26.88
C ARG A 183 22.51 2.37 -27.44
N VAL A 184 22.34 1.26 -26.72
CA VAL A 184 22.77 -0.07 -27.16
C VAL A 184 22.07 -0.47 -28.45
N ARG A 185 20.74 -0.30 -28.54
CA ARG A 185 19.99 -0.56 -29.78
C ARG A 185 20.51 0.24 -30.97
N LYS A 186 20.83 1.53 -30.78
CA LYS A 186 21.41 2.38 -31.82
C LYS A 186 22.78 1.87 -32.27
N SER A 187 23.65 1.48 -31.34
CA SER A 187 24.96 0.89 -31.69
C SER A 187 24.84 -0.46 -32.40
N THR A 188 23.91 -1.32 -31.98
CA THR A 188 23.67 -2.62 -32.62
C THR A 188 23.14 -2.44 -34.05
N ALA A 189 22.19 -1.54 -34.26
CA ALA A 189 21.68 -1.23 -35.60
C ALA A 189 22.79 -0.71 -36.52
N LYS A 190 23.70 0.14 -36.02
CA LYS A 190 24.86 0.61 -36.78
C LYS A 190 25.83 -0.54 -37.12
N ALA A 191 26.16 -1.38 -36.15
CA ALA A 191 27.06 -2.52 -36.38
C ALA A 191 26.51 -3.51 -37.42
N LEU A 192 25.19 -3.75 -37.42
CA LEU A 192 24.54 -4.58 -38.43
C LEU A 192 24.57 -3.95 -39.83
N ALA A 193 24.40 -2.62 -39.93
CA ALA A 193 24.53 -1.90 -41.19
C ALA A 193 25.98 -1.94 -41.74
N ASP A 194 26.97 -1.74 -40.86
CA ASP A 194 28.39 -1.81 -41.23
C ASP A 194 28.77 -3.23 -41.68
N LEU A 195 28.23 -4.26 -41.03
CA LEU A 195 28.41 -5.67 -41.40
C LEU A 195 27.79 -5.98 -42.77
N ALA A 196 26.57 -5.51 -43.04
CA ALA A 196 25.92 -5.67 -44.34
C ALA A 196 26.73 -5.00 -45.46
N ALA A 197 27.23 -3.78 -45.24
CA ALA A 197 28.07 -3.06 -46.18
C ALA A 197 29.45 -3.72 -46.39
N ALA A 198 29.99 -4.40 -45.38
CA ALA A 198 31.21 -5.19 -45.52
C ALA A 198 30.98 -6.45 -46.37
N ASN A 199 29.87 -7.15 -46.14
CA ASN A 199 29.49 -8.32 -46.92
C ASN A 199 29.23 -7.98 -48.39
N GLU A 200 28.58 -6.84 -48.67
CA GLU A 200 28.38 -6.38 -50.04
C GLU A 200 29.71 -6.09 -50.75
N ARG A 201 30.65 -5.41 -50.08
CA ARG A 201 31.99 -5.16 -50.62
C ARG A 201 32.76 -6.46 -50.86
N ALA A 202 32.65 -7.44 -49.95
CA ALA A 202 33.27 -8.75 -50.13
C ALA A 202 32.68 -9.49 -51.34
N ALA A 203 31.36 -9.52 -51.48
CA ALA A 203 30.69 -10.15 -52.62
C ALA A 203 31.06 -9.46 -53.96
N GLN A 204 31.17 -8.13 -53.97
CA GLN A 204 31.64 -7.38 -55.14
C GLN A 204 33.09 -7.73 -55.48
N ALA A 205 33.98 -7.80 -54.50
CA ALA A 205 35.38 -8.18 -54.69
C ALA A 205 35.51 -9.63 -55.21
N GLU A 206 34.74 -10.57 -54.67
CA GLU A 206 34.69 -11.95 -55.16
C GLU A 206 34.18 -12.01 -56.60
N SER A 207 33.13 -11.25 -56.93
CA SER A 207 32.62 -11.19 -58.31
C SER A 207 33.63 -10.58 -59.28
N ALA A 208 34.42 -9.60 -58.85
CA ALA A 208 35.49 -9.02 -59.64
C ALA A 208 36.63 -10.02 -59.85
N LEU A 209 37.03 -10.74 -58.81
CA LEU A 209 38.04 -11.80 -58.91
C LEU A 209 37.60 -12.95 -59.83
N MET A 210 36.31 -13.30 -59.84
CA MET A 210 35.77 -14.31 -60.75
C MET A 210 35.77 -13.86 -62.20
N LYS A 211 35.58 -12.56 -62.47
CA LYS A 211 35.68 -11.98 -63.82
C LYS A 211 37.12 -11.90 -64.32
N VAL A 212 38.09 -11.72 -63.43
CA VAL A 212 39.52 -11.72 -63.80
C VAL A 212 40.01 -13.14 -64.09
N LYS A 213 39.48 -14.16 -63.40
CA LYS A 213 39.81 -15.59 -63.65
C LYS A 213 39.10 -16.20 -64.86
N GLU A 214 38.85 -15.44 -65.92
CA GLU A 214 38.38 -16.00 -67.18
C GLU A 214 39.48 -16.88 -67.78
N ARG A 215 39.36 -18.20 -67.56
CA ARG A 215 40.33 -19.22 -68.01
C ARG A 215 40.75 -18.98 -69.45
N ARG A 216 42.05 -19.09 -69.73
CA ARG A 216 42.58 -19.11 -71.10
C ARG A 216 42.05 -20.33 -71.85
N VAL A 217 41.02 -20.11 -72.66
CA VAL A 217 40.40 -21.12 -73.53
C VAL A 217 40.55 -20.67 -74.97
N ILE A 218 41.07 -21.54 -75.83
CA ILE A 218 41.12 -21.26 -77.27
C ILE A 218 39.72 -21.51 -77.83
N SER A 219 39.02 -20.45 -78.20
CA SER A 219 37.70 -20.59 -78.84
C SER A 219 37.78 -21.42 -80.13
N ASP A 220 36.68 -22.07 -80.54
CA ASP A 220 36.65 -22.85 -81.79
C ASP A 220 37.06 -22.04 -83.03
N GLN A 221 36.74 -20.75 -83.03
CA GLN A 221 37.14 -19.83 -84.09
C GLN A 221 38.66 -19.58 -84.08
N GLN A 222 39.25 -19.34 -82.91
CA GLN A 222 40.71 -19.22 -82.77
C GLN A 222 41.40 -20.54 -83.14
N ARG A 223 40.88 -21.69 -82.70
CA ARG A 223 41.41 -23.01 -83.04
C ARG A 223 41.45 -23.23 -84.54
N THR A 224 40.40 -22.87 -85.26
CA THR A 224 40.33 -23.00 -86.73
C THR A 224 41.32 -22.07 -87.43
N ARG A 225 41.42 -20.81 -86.99
CA ARG A 225 42.38 -19.84 -87.54
C ARG A 225 43.82 -20.27 -87.30
N LEU A 226 44.13 -20.70 -86.08
CA LEU A 226 45.45 -21.22 -85.72
C LEU A 226 45.80 -22.45 -86.55
N HIS A 227 44.88 -23.43 -86.67
CA HIS A 227 45.08 -24.61 -87.51
C HIS A 227 45.43 -24.25 -88.97
N HIS A 228 44.69 -23.31 -89.56
CA HIS A 228 44.94 -22.85 -90.93
C HIS A 228 46.30 -22.14 -91.07
N ALA A 229 46.66 -21.30 -90.09
CA ALA A 229 47.95 -20.60 -90.06
C ALA A 229 49.14 -21.55 -89.89
N LEU A 230 48.96 -22.68 -89.20
CA LEU A 230 50.01 -23.67 -88.92
C LEU A 230 50.31 -24.60 -90.11
N LYS A 231 49.33 -24.88 -90.98
CA LYS A 231 49.49 -25.81 -92.13
C LYS A 231 50.69 -25.51 -93.04
N PRO A 232 50.91 -24.27 -93.52
CA PRO A 232 52.00 -23.97 -94.46
C PRO A 232 53.38 -23.91 -93.79
N ILE A 233 53.46 -23.90 -92.47
CA ILE A 233 54.73 -23.78 -91.73
C ILE A 233 55.56 -25.06 -91.88
N GLN A 234 56.88 -24.90 -92.00
CA GLN A 234 57.81 -26.02 -91.99
C GLN A 234 57.80 -26.67 -90.60
N LYS A 235 57.59 -27.99 -90.53
CA LYS A 235 57.46 -28.72 -89.26
C LYS A 235 58.85 -28.95 -88.67
N GLY A 236 58.96 -28.77 -87.37
CA GLY A 236 60.17 -28.99 -86.59
C GLY A 236 59.84 -29.61 -85.23
N PRO A 237 60.86 -30.03 -84.47
CA PRO A 237 60.68 -30.55 -83.11
C PRO A 237 60.18 -29.45 -82.17
N VAL A 238 59.08 -29.73 -81.46
CA VAL A 238 58.45 -28.81 -80.51
C VAL A 238 58.30 -29.46 -79.14
N LYS A 239 58.82 -28.81 -78.11
CA LYS A 239 58.63 -29.22 -76.72
C LYS A 239 57.79 -28.19 -75.99
N ILE A 240 56.61 -28.60 -75.54
CA ILE A 240 55.69 -27.75 -74.78
C ILE A 240 55.89 -28.04 -73.30
N ILE A 241 56.15 -27.02 -72.49
CA ILE A 241 56.39 -27.16 -71.06
C ILE A 241 55.37 -26.30 -70.33
N ALA A 242 54.49 -26.93 -69.55
CA ALA A 242 53.62 -26.22 -68.63
C ALA A 242 54.33 -26.04 -67.28
N VAL A 243 54.18 -24.87 -66.65
CA VAL A 243 54.69 -24.65 -65.30
C VAL A 243 54.07 -25.67 -64.33
N LEU A 244 54.92 -26.33 -63.54
CA LEU A 244 54.49 -27.31 -62.54
C LEU A 244 53.74 -26.59 -61.42
N GLY A 245 52.53 -27.08 -61.09
CA GLY A 245 51.68 -26.50 -60.05
C GLY A 245 50.51 -25.69 -60.59
N ASP A 246 50.54 -25.30 -61.86
CA ASP A 246 49.43 -24.64 -62.54
C ASP A 246 48.65 -25.67 -63.39
N GLU A 247 47.43 -25.99 -62.93
CA GLU A 247 46.55 -26.93 -63.62
C GLU A 247 45.99 -26.35 -64.94
N GLU A 248 45.77 -25.05 -64.99
CA GLU A 248 45.26 -24.35 -66.18
C GLU A 248 46.32 -24.35 -67.28
N ALA A 249 47.55 -23.93 -66.97
CA ALA A 249 48.68 -24.01 -67.91
C ALA A 249 48.85 -25.43 -68.47
N GLY A 250 48.66 -26.45 -67.62
CA GLY A 250 48.69 -27.85 -68.03
C GLY A 250 47.55 -28.26 -68.97
N LYS A 251 46.35 -27.69 -68.82
CA LYS A 251 45.20 -27.93 -69.74
C LYS A 251 45.42 -27.20 -71.06
N PHE A 252 45.83 -25.93 -71.00
CA PHE A 252 46.12 -25.10 -72.17
C PHE A 252 47.26 -25.71 -73.02
N ALA A 253 48.32 -26.23 -72.37
CA ALA A 253 49.40 -26.94 -73.05
C ALA A 253 48.92 -28.16 -73.84
N LYS A 254 47.99 -28.93 -73.28
CA LYS A 254 47.40 -30.08 -73.98
C LYS A 254 46.52 -29.65 -75.14
N GLU A 255 45.78 -28.56 -75.00
CA GLU A 255 44.96 -27.97 -76.06
C GLU A 255 45.85 -27.50 -77.23
N VAL A 256 46.88 -26.71 -76.96
CA VAL A 256 47.86 -26.27 -77.97
C VAL A 256 48.52 -27.47 -78.66
N ALA A 257 48.93 -28.49 -77.89
CA ALA A 257 49.50 -29.70 -78.44
C ALA A 257 48.53 -30.43 -79.38
N SER A 258 47.24 -30.47 -79.04
CA SER A 258 46.22 -31.10 -79.90
C SER A 258 46.07 -30.36 -81.24
N ILE A 259 46.06 -29.03 -81.22
CA ILE A 259 45.94 -28.20 -82.44
C ILE A 259 47.17 -28.38 -83.34
N LEU A 260 48.37 -28.46 -82.75
CA LEU A 260 49.60 -28.73 -83.48
C LEU A 260 49.57 -30.13 -84.14
N LYS A 261 49.12 -31.16 -83.41
CA LYS A 261 48.94 -32.51 -83.98
C LYS A 261 47.96 -32.49 -85.15
N ASP A 262 46.82 -31.82 -85.00
CA ASP A 262 45.81 -31.68 -86.06
C ASP A 262 46.37 -30.95 -87.30
N ALA A 263 47.33 -30.04 -87.11
CA ALA A 263 48.03 -29.33 -88.17
C ALA A 263 49.18 -30.15 -88.81
N GLY A 264 49.41 -31.38 -88.38
CA GLY A 264 50.39 -32.31 -88.94
C GLY A 264 51.79 -32.26 -88.30
N TRP A 265 51.92 -31.68 -87.09
CA TRP A 265 53.16 -31.72 -86.32
C TRP A 265 53.26 -33.07 -85.59
N ILE A 266 54.34 -33.81 -85.85
CA ILE A 266 54.53 -35.19 -85.36
C ILE A 266 55.41 -35.28 -84.11
N ASP A 267 56.37 -34.37 -83.96
CA ASP A 267 57.36 -34.39 -82.90
C ASP A 267 57.01 -33.35 -81.82
N ILE A 268 56.00 -33.70 -81.01
CA ILE A 268 55.47 -32.85 -79.94
C ILE A 268 55.56 -33.57 -78.60
N HIS A 269 56.29 -32.98 -77.67
CA HIS A 269 56.39 -33.46 -76.29
C HIS A 269 55.78 -32.47 -75.32
N VAL A 270 54.83 -32.91 -74.49
CA VAL A 270 54.22 -32.08 -73.44
C VAL A 270 54.78 -32.51 -72.09
N ASN A 271 55.54 -31.62 -71.45
CA ASN A 271 56.16 -31.84 -70.15
C ASN A 271 55.64 -30.82 -69.12
N ARG A 272 55.91 -31.10 -67.85
CA ARG A 272 55.77 -30.12 -66.77
C ARG A 272 57.15 -29.77 -66.22
N GLY A 273 57.41 -28.50 -65.99
CA GLY A 273 58.72 -27.99 -65.57
C GLY A 273 58.62 -27.05 -64.39
N VAL A 274 59.65 -27.04 -63.54
CA VAL A 274 59.83 -26.05 -62.48
C VAL A 274 60.73 -24.94 -63.03
N PHE A 275 60.33 -23.69 -62.81
CA PHE A 275 61.08 -22.52 -63.28
C PHE A 275 61.37 -21.60 -62.10
N SER A 276 62.58 -21.06 -62.02
CA SER A 276 63.04 -20.20 -60.92
C SER A 276 62.57 -18.74 -61.02
N GLY A 277 61.88 -18.37 -62.10
CA GLY A 277 61.64 -16.96 -62.44
C GLY A 277 60.18 -16.49 -62.48
N GLY A 278 59.18 -17.36 -62.21
CA GLY A 278 57.78 -17.05 -62.52
C GLY A 278 57.60 -16.81 -64.01
N ILE A 279 57.05 -17.79 -64.73
CA ILE A 279 56.78 -17.58 -66.15
C ILE A 279 55.36 -17.08 -66.24
N ASP A 280 55.22 -15.89 -66.78
CA ASP A 280 53.99 -15.16 -66.93
C ASP A 280 53.56 -15.23 -68.40
N GLY A 281 52.36 -15.73 -68.64
CA GLY A 281 51.77 -15.82 -69.98
C GLY A 281 52.27 -17.00 -70.81
N PHE A 282 52.79 -16.70 -72.00
CA PHE A 282 53.10 -17.65 -73.07
C PHE A 282 54.46 -17.26 -73.67
N GLU A 283 55.48 -18.12 -73.56
CA GLU A 283 56.82 -17.84 -74.08
C GLU A 283 57.21 -18.86 -75.16
N ILE A 284 57.92 -18.41 -76.17
CA ILE A 284 58.63 -19.27 -77.13
C ILE A 284 60.12 -19.10 -76.90
N ARG A 285 60.80 -20.20 -76.56
CA ARG A 285 62.25 -20.24 -76.34
C ARG A 285 62.99 -20.87 -77.49
N VAL A 286 64.08 -20.22 -77.86
CA VAL A 286 65.02 -20.68 -78.88
C VAL A 286 66.45 -20.56 -78.38
N ARG A 287 67.33 -21.45 -78.87
CA ARG A 287 68.72 -21.54 -78.41
C ARG A 287 69.55 -20.30 -78.69
N ASP A 288 69.43 -19.75 -79.90
CA ASP A 288 70.27 -18.65 -80.40
C ASP A 288 69.40 -17.60 -81.10
N ARG A 289 69.58 -16.34 -80.73
CA ARG A 289 68.86 -15.19 -81.28
C ARG A 289 69.31 -14.85 -82.71
N GLN A 290 70.53 -15.21 -83.09
CA GLN A 290 71.06 -14.98 -84.43
C GLN A 290 70.67 -16.10 -85.40
N LYS A 291 70.41 -17.30 -84.89
CA LYS A 291 70.07 -18.50 -85.66
C LYS A 291 68.69 -19.05 -85.27
N VAL A 292 67.69 -18.17 -85.23
CA VAL A 292 66.31 -18.56 -84.91
C VAL A 292 65.75 -19.46 -86.01
N PRO A 293 65.24 -20.66 -85.69
CA PRO A 293 64.59 -21.49 -86.69
C PRO A 293 63.40 -20.77 -87.33
N VAL A 294 63.30 -20.80 -88.67
CA VAL A 294 62.25 -20.08 -89.42
C VAL A 294 60.85 -20.46 -88.93
N PHE A 295 60.64 -21.74 -88.61
CA PHE A 295 59.37 -22.23 -88.11
C PHE A 295 58.98 -21.63 -86.74
N ALA A 296 59.93 -21.25 -85.89
CA ALA A 296 59.64 -20.66 -84.58
C ALA A 296 59.07 -19.23 -84.72
N LEU A 297 59.62 -18.44 -85.65
CA LEU A 297 59.09 -17.11 -85.97
C LEU A 297 57.70 -17.18 -86.62
N GLN A 298 57.49 -18.15 -87.51
CA GLN A 298 56.18 -18.37 -88.12
C GLN A 298 55.14 -18.86 -87.10
N MET A 299 55.56 -19.72 -86.17
CA MET A 299 54.74 -20.17 -85.05
C MET A 299 54.31 -19.00 -84.16
N ALA A 300 55.24 -18.13 -83.78
CA ALA A 300 54.94 -16.94 -82.98
C ALA A 300 53.87 -16.06 -83.65
N ARG A 301 54.02 -15.81 -84.96
CA ARG A 301 53.02 -15.07 -85.76
C ARG A 301 51.68 -15.78 -85.86
N ALA A 302 51.67 -17.12 -85.92
CA ALA A 302 50.43 -17.89 -85.97
C ALA A 302 49.65 -17.77 -84.66
N PHE A 303 50.33 -17.82 -83.51
CA PHE A 303 49.72 -17.56 -82.20
C PHE A 303 49.24 -16.10 -82.08
N ASP A 304 50.05 -15.14 -82.50
CA ASP A 304 49.69 -13.71 -82.48
C ASP A 304 48.40 -13.44 -83.28
N SER A 305 48.22 -14.12 -84.42
CA SER A 305 47.00 -14.00 -85.25
C SER A 305 45.69 -14.40 -84.57
N ILE A 306 45.75 -15.13 -83.44
CA ILE A 306 44.60 -15.50 -82.62
C ILE A 306 44.54 -14.74 -81.29
N GLY A 307 45.38 -13.73 -81.10
CA GLY A 307 45.46 -12.92 -79.88
C GLY A 307 46.25 -13.57 -78.75
N LEU A 308 47.06 -14.58 -79.05
CA LEU A 308 48.05 -15.12 -78.11
C LEU A 308 49.40 -14.51 -78.49
N ASP A 309 49.95 -13.61 -77.68
CA ASP A 309 51.20 -12.91 -77.98
C ASP A 309 52.40 -13.60 -77.27
N PRO A 310 53.06 -14.60 -77.89
CA PRO A 310 54.22 -15.23 -77.30
C PRO A 310 55.41 -14.28 -77.16
N SER A 311 55.98 -14.19 -75.96
CA SER A 311 57.28 -13.58 -75.79
C SER A 311 58.37 -14.49 -76.37
N LEU A 312 59.20 -13.96 -77.28
CA LEU A 312 60.32 -14.72 -77.84
C LEU A 312 61.56 -14.54 -76.94
N VAL A 313 61.92 -15.59 -76.19
CA VAL A 313 63.03 -15.59 -75.24
C VAL A 313 64.20 -16.42 -75.75
N HIS A 314 65.41 -15.95 -75.50
CA HIS A 314 66.63 -16.65 -75.85
C HIS A 314 67.14 -17.47 -74.65
N ASP A 315 67.30 -18.78 -74.83
CA ASP A 315 67.74 -19.70 -73.77
C ASP A 315 68.77 -20.71 -74.32
N PRO A 316 70.07 -20.56 -73.99
CA PRO A 316 71.12 -21.44 -74.47
C PRO A 316 70.95 -22.92 -74.11
N SER A 317 70.09 -23.24 -73.14
CA SER A 317 69.81 -24.62 -72.71
C SER A 317 68.89 -25.38 -73.67
N VAL A 318 68.17 -24.68 -74.55
CA VAL A 318 67.33 -25.27 -75.59
C VAL A 318 68.21 -25.98 -76.63
N ALA A 319 67.82 -27.19 -77.06
CA ALA A 319 68.59 -27.95 -78.04
C ALA A 319 68.61 -27.26 -79.42
N GLU A 320 69.70 -27.39 -80.17
CA GLU A 320 69.83 -26.75 -81.48
C GLU A 320 68.77 -27.25 -82.46
N GLY A 321 68.13 -26.32 -83.18
CA GLY A 321 67.07 -26.65 -84.13
C GLY A 321 65.74 -27.05 -83.47
N THR A 322 65.64 -26.99 -82.14
CA THR A 322 64.38 -27.21 -81.40
C THR A 322 63.80 -25.90 -80.90
N MET A 323 62.48 -25.89 -80.69
CA MET A 323 61.76 -24.79 -80.08
C MET A 323 61.05 -25.31 -78.83
N GLU A 324 61.16 -24.58 -77.73
CA GLU A 324 60.37 -24.85 -76.54
C GLU A 324 59.25 -23.82 -76.40
N ILE A 325 58.02 -24.26 -76.19
CA ILE A 325 56.89 -23.39 -75.86
C ILE A 325 56.66 -23.54 -74.37
N ILE A 326 56.77 -22.46 -73.61
CA ILE A 326 56.52 -22.50 -72.17
C ILE A 326 55.23 -21.76 -71.86
N ILE A 327 54.36 -22.44 -71.14
CA ILE A 327 53.04 -21.94 -70.77
C ILE A 327 53.08 -21.68 -69.27
N GLY A 328 53.11 -20.38 -68.96
CA GLY A 328 53.15 -19.82 -67.63
C GLY A 328 51.78 -19.63 -66.99
N SER A 329 51.79 -19.16 -65.74
CA SER A 329 50.58 -18.63 -65.09
C SER A 329 50.06 -17.43 -65.85
N GLU A 330 48.75 -17.17 -65.73
CA GLU A 330 48.18 -15.99 -66.37
C GLU A 330 48.73 -14.78 -65.62
N SER A 331 49.42 -13.88 -66.32
CA SER A 331 49.79 -12.62 -65.72
C SER A 331 48.53 -11.79 -65.58
N ASP A 332 48.20 -11.39 -64.36
CA ASP A 332 47.30 -10.26 -64.06
C ASP A 332 47.97 -8.95 -64.53
N SER A 333 48.41 -8.87 -65.79
CA SER A 333 48.90 -7.65 -66.42
C SER A 333 47.69 -6.82 -66.82
N GLY A 334 47.01 -6.27 -65.81
CA GLY A 334 46.05 -5.18 -65.94
C GLY A 334 46.73 -3.82 -66.07
#